data_AF-A0A2T3LES0-F1
#
_entry.id   AF-A0A2T3LES0-F1
#
_cell.length_a   1.000
_cell.length_b   1.000
_cell.length_c   1.000
_cell.angle_alpha   90.00
_cell.angle_beta   90.00
_cell.angle_gamma   90.00
#
_symmetry.space_group_name_H-M   'P 1'
#
loop_
_entity.id
_entity.type
_entity.pdbx_description
1 polymer ?
#
loop_
_entity_poly.entity_id
_entity_poly.type
_entity_poly.pdbx_seq_one_letter_code
_entity_poly.pdbx_strand_id
1 'polypeptide(L)'
;MNKITPTCLLLSLVLAGCQSDDTTSHQSPSQNADTITQQKQKLAKQLSENYTDIEQTLKSQISDQKLTISLSTLLAEEPQSPFTQQMQKTDTNIRTVKGVSNFTNELLELRLADTSMVQEWKEGQSPLFAFEPTGDDESWQYIEAYDVYGQLHQLDVYQIPEVPVFVVDNNSAKELKAGLQAMQAEMNKLGQPAALHSYDENTQQAQLKSSTRSLSAAPISTTVIKKIRLSDDEEPWISGKAEVYAIVTGVNPSRDEPTIDLVEMPYLDYDNKDYYPNQVVIHWSRYRWGAADMILMEQDDGTDYKELAKLLVQVAEEVLKMIPDPEVQAYAVIPQITGKIIEAIPDGVLVNDDDFVDVYYTLLQDTSYVDHPAASGNAVVTLEPLTISPTRP
;
A
#
# COMPACT_ATOMS: atom_id res chain seq x y z
N MET A 1 -76.44 -12.05 23.02
CA MET A 1 -75.50 -11.01 22.54
C MET A 1 -74.30 -11.70 21.92
N ASN A 2 -74.33 -11.82 20.59
CA ASN A 2 -73.26 -12.41 19.80
C ASN A 2 -72.09 -11.43 19.71
N LYS A 3 -70.86 -11.88 19.97
CA LYS A 3 -69.65 -11.17 19.58
C LYS A 3 -68.88 -12.02 18.59
N ILE A 4 -68.78 -11.46 17.40
CA ILE A 4 -68.05 -11.93 16.22
C ILE A 4 -66.59 -11.58 16.44
N THR A 5 -65.68 -12.55 16.28
CA THR A 5 -64.23 -12.32 16.23
C THR A 5 -63.81 -12.43 14.77
N PRO A 6 -63.12 -11.44 14.19
CA PRO A 6 -62.74 -11.47 12.78
C PRO A 6 -61.43 -12.23 12.58
N THR A 7 -61.47 -13.18 11.64
CA THR A 7 -60.33 -13.87 11.05
C THR A 7 -59.57 -12.90 10.14
N CYS A 8 -58.30 -12.61 10.45
CA CYS A 8 -57.44 -11.82 9.57
C CYS A 8 -56.63 -12.78 8.68
N LEU A 9 -57.01 -12.85 7.40
CA LEU A 9 -56.25 -13.52 6.34
C LEU A 9 -55.03 -12.65 6.00
N LEU A 10 -53.82 -13.17 6.22
CA LEU A 10 -52.59 -12.59 5.65
C LEU A 10 -52.33 -13.26 4.30
N LEU A 11 -52.51 -12.48 3.24
CA LEU A 11 -52.21 -12.84 1.86
C LEU A 11 -50.74 -12.47 1.58
N SER A 12 -49.84 -13.45 1.51
CA SER A 12 -48.45 -13.25 1.11
C SER A 12 -48.34 -13.23 -0.42
N LEU A 13 -48.13 -12.05 -1.01
CA LEU A 13 -47.69 -11.90 -2.39
C LEU A 13 -46.20 -12.28 -2.50
N VAL A 14 -45.90 -13.32 -3.27
CA VAL A 14 -44.53 -13.62 -3.72
C VAL A 14 -44.28 -12.85 -5.01
N LEU A 15 -43.45 -11.81 -4.94
CA LEU A 15 -42.86 -11.19 -6.13
C LEU A 15 -41.60 -11.98 -6.49
N ALA A 16 -41.70 -12.79 -7.54
CA ALA A 16 -40.55 -13.39 -8.20
C ALA A 16 -39.84 -12.31 -9.03
N GLY A 17 -38.74 -11.78 -8.51
CA GLY A 17 -37.80 -10.96 -9.28
C GLY A 17 -36.76 -11.87 -9.94
N CYS A 18 -36.73 -11.87 -11.27
CA CYS A 18 -35.62 -12.45 -12.04
C CYS A 18 -34.35 -11.64 -11.75
N GLN A 19 -33.40 -12.23 -11.03
CA GLN A 19 -32.02 -11.73 -10.98
C GLN A 19 -31.29 -12.28 -12.21
N SER A 20 -30.83 -11.37 -13.06
CA SER A 20 -29.84 -11.67 -14.08
C SER A 20 -28.49 -11.89 -13.41
N ASP A 21 -27.84 -13.01 -13.73
CA ASP A 21 -26.52 -13.40 -13.27
C ASP A 21 -25.44 -12.44 -13.77
N ASP A 22 -24.93 -11.59 -12.88
CA ASP A 22 -23.57 -11.02 -12.92
C ASP A 22 -22.99 -11.15 -11.51
N THR A 23 -22.72 -12.39 -11.09
CA THR A 23 -22.00 -12.67 -9.84
C THR A 23 -20.50 -12.68 -10.13
N THR A 24 -19.90 -11.49 -10.17
CA THR A 24 -18.49 -11.36 -9.79
C THR A 24 -18.49 -11.37 -8.27
N SER A 25 -18.07 -12.47 -7.64
CA SER A 25 -17.91 -12.52 -6.19
C SER A 25 -16.76 -11.59 -5.81
N HIS A 26 -17.06 -10.34 -5.49
CA HIS A 26 -16.07 -9.43 -4.92
C HIS A 26 -15.69 -9.97 -3.54
N GLN A 27 -14.46 -10.49 -3.42
CA GLN A 27 -13.89 -10.87 -2.12
C GLN A 27 -13.58 -9.59 -1.35
N SER A 28 -13.86 -9.57 -0.04
CA SER A 28 -13.49 -8.43 0.81
C SER A 28 -11.96 -8.37 1.00
N PRO A 29 -11.38 -7.21 1.31
CA PRO A 29 -9.95 -7.08 1.66
C PRO A 29 -9.51 -8.11 2.71
N SER A 30 -10.29 -8.29 3.77
CA SER A 30 -10.03 -9.32 4.79
C SER A 30 -9.97 -10.75 4.25
N GLN A 31 -10.77 -11.09 3.23
CA GLN A 31 -10.72 -12.42 2.60
C GLN A 31 -9.48 -12.58 1.71
N ASN A 32 -8.99 -11.49 1.14
CA ASN A 32 -7.74 -11.47 0.39
C ASN A 32 -6.55 -11.66 1.34
N ALA A 33 -6.48 -10.90 2.43
CA ALA A 33 -5.47 -11.03 3.48
C ALA A 33 -5.42 -12.47 4.04
N ASP A 34 -6.57 -13.05 4.40
CA ASP A 34 -6.66 -14.45 4.85
C ASP A 34 -6.12 -15.43 3.80
N THR A 35 -6.45 -15.21 2.53
CA THR A 35 -6.02 -16.07 1.42
C THR A 35 -4.51 -15.98 1.20
N ILE A 36 -3.94 -14.78 1.31
CA ILE A 36 -2.50 -14.51 1.16
C ILE A 36 -1.73 -15.09 2.34
N THR A 37 -2.17 -14.85 3.57
CA THR A 37 -1.62 -15.43 4.80
C THR A 37 -1.58 -16.96 4.74
N GLN A 38 -2.67 -17.62 4.35
CA GLN A 38 -2.69 -19.08 4.19
C GLN A 38 -1.72 -19.59 3.11
N GLN A 39 -1.43 -18.78 2.09
CA GLN A 39 -0.46 -19.10 1.06
C GLN A 39 0.98 -18.94 1.58
N LYS A 40 1.28 -17.84 2.28
CA LYS A 40 2.57 -17.61 2.96
C LYS A 40 2.85 -18.70 4.00
N GLN A 41 1.87 -19.08 4.82
CA GLN A 41 1.97 -20.17 5.81
C GLN A 41 2.38 -21.51 5.17
N LYS A 42 1.68 -21.92 4.10
CA LYS A 42 2.00 -23.18 3.39
C LYS A 42 3.42 -23.15 2.83
N LEU A 43 3.83 -22.02 2.29
CA LEU A 43 5.15 -21.84 1.74
C LEU A 43 6.24 -21.84 2.82
N ALA A 44 6.00 -21.20 3.97
CA ALA A 44 6.91 -21.22 5.12
C ALA A 44 7.17 -22.66 5.59
N LYS A 45 6.11 -23.47 5.73
CA LYS A 45 6.23 -24.90 6.06
C LYS A 45 7.00 -25.69 5.01
N GLN A 46 6.74 -25.44 3.72
CA GLN A 46 7.46 -26.12 2.65
C GLN A 46 8.94 -25.75 2.60
N LEU A 47 9.29 -24.47 2.76
CA LEU A 47 10.68 -24.01 2.83
C LEU A 47 11.41 -24.64 4.02
N SER A 48 10.73 -24.73 5.16
CA SER A 48 11.22 -25.43 6.36
C SER A 48 11.58 -26.89 6.06
N GLU A 49 10.66 -27.65 5.44
CA GLU A 49 10.86 -29.08 5.12
C GLU A 49 11.93 -29.32 4.04
N ASN A 50 12.22 -28.32 3.20
CA ASN A 50 13.20 -28.39 2.12
C ASN A 50 14.47 -27.56 2.41
N TYR A 51 14.71 -27.16 3.67
CA TYR A 51 15.81 -26.25 4.03
C TYR A 51 17.19 -26.75 3.54
N THR A 52 17.44 -28.06 3.65
CA THR A 52 18.72 -28.66 3.25
C THR A 52 19.05 -28.40 1.77
N ASP A 53 18.04 -28.33 0.91
CA ASP A 53 18.21 -28.13 -0.53
C ASP A 53 18.46 -26.66 -0.88
N ILE A 54 18.02 -25.73 -0.04
CA ILE A 54 18.11 -24.28 -0.29
C ILE A 54 19.18 -23.57 0.55
N GLU A 55 19.71 -24.20 1.60
CA GLU A 55 20.63 -23.58 2.57
C GLU A 55 21.86 -22.94 1.93
N GLN A 56 22.50 -23.62 0.98
CA GLN A 56 23.72 -23.10 0.34
C GLN A 56 23.43 -21.85 -0.49
N THR A 57 22.32 -21.85 -1.23
CA THR A 57 21.86 -20.68 -1.98
C THR A 57 21.60 -19.52 -1.04
N LEU A 58 20.86 -19.76 0.05
CA LEU A 58 20.62 -18.74 1.08
C LEU A 58 21.94 -18.19 1.62
N LYS A 59 22.86 -19.03 2.08
CA LYS A 59 24.14 -18.60 2.68
C LYS A 59 25.00 -17.77 1.71
N SER A 60 24.87 -18.02 0.40
CA SER A 60 25.58 -17.26 -0.63
C SER A 60 24.94 -15.91 -0.95
N GLN A 61 23.62 -15.78 -0.79
CA GLN A 61 22.86 -14.59 -1.20
C GLN A 61 22.57 -13.61 -0.06
N ILE A 62 22.45 -14.12 1.17
CA ILE A 62 22.13 -13.33 2.36
C ILE A 62 23.42 -12.82 3.02
N SER A 63 23.41 -11.55 3.45
CA SER A 63 24.52 -10.87 4.13
C SER A 63 24.00 -9.72 4.98
N ASP A 64 24.86 -9.13 5.82
CA ASP A 64 24.53 -7.99 6.68
C ASP A 64 24.02 -6.76 5.91
N GLN A 65 24.26 -6.69 4.60
CA GLN A 65 23.80 -5.61 3.70
C GLN A 65 22.62 -6.03 2.81
N LYS A 66 22.27 -7.31 2.78
CA LYS A 66 21.22 -7.87 1.93
C LYS A 66 20.58 -9.05 2.66
N LEU A 67 19.47 -8.77 3.34
CA LEU A 67 18.73 -9.76 4.12
C LEU A 67 17.65 -10.49 3.33
N THR A 68 17.49 -10.19 2.06
CA THR A 68 16.38 -10.72 1.24
C THR A 68 16.87 -11.44 0.00
N ILE A 69 16.07 -12.41 -0.45
CA ILE A 69 16.26 -13.12 -1.72
C ILE A 69 14.90 -13.40 -2.37
N SER A 70 14.75 -13.08 -3.66
CA SER A 70 13.53 -13.45 -4.37
C SER A 70 13.39 -14.97 -4.46
N LEU A 71 12.17 -15.49 -4.33
CA LEU A 71 11.96 -16.94 -4.41
C LEU A 71 12.29 -17.50 -5.79
N SER A 72 12.13 -16.70 -6.84
CA SER A 72 12.55 -17.04 -8.20
C SER A 72 14.06 -17.30 -8.31
N THR A 73 14.88 -16.54 -7.56
CA THR A 73 16.33 -16.73 -7.50
C THR A 73 16.67 -17.94 -6.63
N LEU A 74 15.98 -18.09 -5.49
CA LEU A 74 16.21 -19.20 -4.55
C LEU A 74 16.02 -20.57 -5.20
N LEU A 75 15.02 -20.70 -6.10
CA LEU A 75 14.59 -21.96 -6.68
C LEU A 75 14.98 -22.12 -8.16
N ALA A 76 15.96 -21.33 -8.63
CA ALA A 76 16.36 -21.30 -10.03
C ALA A 76 16.99 -22.60 -10.54
N GLU A 77 17.59 -23.40 -9.65
CA GLU A 77 18.32 -24.62 -10.02
C GLU A 77 17.38 -25.77 -10.40
N GLU A 78 16.15 -25.80 -9.86
CA GLU A 78 15.15 -26.84 -10.14
C GLU A 78 13.80 -26.24 -10.59
N PRO A 79 13.73 -25.64 -11.79
CA PRO A 79 12.53 -24.93 -12.26
C PRO A 79 11.32 -25.87 -12.52
N GLN A 80 11.56 -27.17 -12.58
CA GLN A 80 10.53 -28.19 -12.84
C GLN A 80 10.14 -28.98 -11.60
N SER A 81 10.73 -28.70 -10.43
CA SER A 81 10.33 -29.38 -9.20
C SER A 81 8.88 -29.00 -8.84
N PRO A 82 8.09 -29.90 -8.23
CA PRO A 82 6.75 -29.58 -7.76
C PRO A 82 6.74 -28.38 -6.79
N PHE A 83 7.80 -28.23 -6.01
CA PHE A 83 7.97 -27.12 -5.07
C PHE A 83 8.10 -25.78 -5.80
N THR A 84 9.00 -25.69 -6.79
CA THR A 84 9.18 -24.46 -7.58
C THR A 84 7.91 -24.08 -8.34
N GLN A 85 7.19 -25.05 -8.91
CA GLN A 85 5.93 -24.80 -9.61
C GLN A 85 4.83 -24.31 -8.66
N GLN A 86 4.73 -24.89 -7.46
CA GLN A 86 3.78 -24.44 -6.45
C GLN A 86 4.09 -23.00 -6.00
N MET A 87 5.37 -22.66 -5.80
CA MET A 87 5.79 -21.31 -5.46
C MET A 87 5.42 -20.31 -6.56
N GLN A 88 5.75 -20.59 -7.82
CA GLN A 88 5.40 -19.72 -8.95
C GLN A 88 3.88 -19.49 -9.06
N LYS A 89 3.09 -20.53 -8.76
CA LYS A 89 1.64 -20.44 -8.70
C LYS A 89 1.16 -19.56 -7.55
N THR A 90 1.75 -19.71 -6.36
CA THR A 90 1.47 -18.87 -5.19
C THR A 90 1.79 -17.40 -5.49
N ASP A 91 2.98 -17.09 -6.01
CA ASP A 91 3.34 -15.73 -6.43
C ASP A 91 2.34 -15.14 -7.45
N THR A 92 1.98 -15.92 -8.46
CA THR A 92 1.01 -15.50 -9.49
C THR A 92 -0.38 -15.23 -8.90
N ASN A 93 -0.82 -16.05 -7.95
CA ASN A 93 -2.10 -15.87 -7.28
C ASN A 93 -2.09 -14.59 -6.44
N ILE A 94 -1.05 -14.36 -5.62
CA ILE A 94 -0.92 -13.16 -4.79
C ILE A 94 -0.94 -11.90 -5.66
N ARG A 95 -0.13 -11.86 -6.74
CA ARG A 95 -0.16 -10.74 -7.70
C ARG A 95 -1.52 -10.51 -8.34
N THR A 96 -2.29 -11.58 -8.53
CA THR A 96 -3.64 -11.49 -9.12
C THR A 96 -4.64 -10.93 -8.12
N VAL A 97 -4.61 -11.42 -6.87
CA VAL A 97 -5.46 -10.93 -5.77
C VAL A 97 -5.17 -9.45 -5.49
N LYS A 98 -3.90 -9.05 -5.46
CA LYS A 98 -3.49 -7.66 -5.28
C LYS A 98 -3.71 -6.76 -6.51
N GLY A 99 -4.14 -7.33 -7.65
CA GLY A 99 -4.38 -6.57 -8.88
C GLY A 99 -3.12 -6.10 -9.63
N VAL A 100 -1.92 -6.52 -9.25
CA VAL A 100 -0.63 -6.02 -9.76
C VAL A 100 0.03 -6.86 -10.86
N SER A 101 -0.60 -7.94 -11.33
CA SER A 101 -0.02 -8.88 -12.32
C SER A 101 0.51 -8.27 -13.62
N ASN A 102 0.05 -7.08 -14.01
CA ASN A 102 0.51 -6.38 -15.23
C ASN A 102 1.75 -5.49 -15.01
N PHE A 103 2.13 -5.26 -13.75
CA PHE A 103 3.14 -4.27 -13.37
C PHE A 103 4.37 -4.90 -12.72
N THR A 104 4.23 -6.13 -12.20
CA THR A 104 5.35 -6.95 -11.74
C THR A 104 5.16 -8.42 -12.09
N ASN A 105 6.28 -9.11 -12.33
CA ASN A 105 6.33 -10.54 -12.64
C ASN A 105 6.67 -11.42 -11.44
N GLU A 106 7.05 -10.82 -10.31
CA GLU A 106 7.36 -11.49 -9.05
C GLU A 106 7.14 -10.52 -7.87
N LEU A 107 6.67 -11.05 -6.75
CA LEU A 107 6.60 -10.37 -5.47
C LEU A 107 7.32 -11.16 -4.39
N LEU A 108 7.13 -12.48 -4.34
CA LEU A 108 7.54 -13.24 -3.18
C LEU A 108 9.06 -13.29 -2.99
N GLU A 109 9.47 -13.13 -1.73
CA GLU A 109 10.83 -13.27 -1.27
C GLU A 109 10.92 -14.03 0.05
N LEU A 110 12.16 -14.35 0.41
CA LEU A 110 12.50 -14.80 1.74
C LEU A 110 13.40 -13.75 2.37
N ARG A 111 13.01 -13.25 3.54
CA ARG A 111 13.74 -12.23 4.30
C ARG A 111 14.26 -12.84 5.59
N LEU A 112 15.54 -12.62 5.93
CA LEU A 112 16.00 -12.84 7.29
C LEU A 112 15.49 -11.69 8.17
N ALA A 113 14.82 -12.02 9.27
CA ALA A 113 14.08 -11.05 10.08
C ALA A 113 14.94 -9.86 10.57
N ASP A 114 16.20 -10.11 10.93
CA ASP A 114 17.11 -9.05 11.35
C ASP A 114 18.58 -9.33 10.99
N THR A 115 19.36 -8.26 10.87
CA THR A 115 20.78 -8.36 10.50
C THR A 115 21.62 -9.04 11.58
N SER A 116 21.23 -8.95 12.86
CA SER A 116 21.95 -9.60 13.96
C SER A 116 21.95 -11.13 13.83
N MET A 117 20.95 -11.71 13.16
CA MET A 117 20.81 -13.15 12.96
C MET A 117 21.77 -13.73 11.90
N VAL A 118 22.38 -12.90 11.06
CA VAL A 118 23.19 -13.36 9.91
C VAL A 118 24.38 -14.19 10.36
N GLN A 119 25.10 -13.75 11.40
CA GLN A 119 26.32 -14.41 11.84
C GLN A 119 26.02 -15.81 12.39
N GLU A 120 25.14 -15.91 13.38
CA GLU A 120 24.82 -17.16 14.07
C GLU A 120 24.23 -18.20 13.11
N TRP A 121 23.36 -17.75 12.20
CA TRP A 121 22.81 -18.61 11.15
C TRP A 121 23.89 -19.16 10.20
N LYS A 122 24.81 -18.29 9.74
CA LYS A 122 25.91 -18.73 8.86
C LYS A 122 26.85 -19.70 9.56
N GLU A 123 27.04 -19.55 10.87
CA GLU A 123 27.86 -20.43 11.71
C GLU A 123 27.17 -21.77 12.03
N GLY A 124 25.90 -21.94 11.66
CA GLY A 124 25.21 -23.23 11.65
C GLY A 124 24.02 -23.34 12.61
N GLN A 125 23.58 -22.23 13.24
CA GLN A 125 22.34 -22.22 13.98
C GLN A 125 21.15 -22.48 13.03
N SER A 126 20.30 -23.43 13.39
CA SER A 126 19.15 -23.78 12.57
C SER A 126 18.11 -22.65 12.60
N PRO A 127 17.63 -22.19 11.43
CA PRO A 127 16.63 -21.14 11.38
C PRO A 127 15.21 -21.68 11.60
N LEU A 128 14.29 -20.76 11.90
CA LEU A 128 12.85 -20.95 11.79
C LEU A 128 12.32 -20.27 10.51
N PHE A 129 11.15 -20.69 10.05
CA PHE A 129 10.45 -20.14 8.89
C PHE A 129 9.08 -19.62 9.31
N ALA A 130 8.90 -18.31 9.28
CA ALA A 130 7.69 -17.61 9.71
C ALA A 130 6.98 -16.93 8.53
N PHE A 131 5.82 -16.39 8.82
CA PHE A 131 5.00 -15.57 7.95
C PHE A 131 4.21 -14.60 8.82
N GLU A 132 3.81 -13.48 8.24
CA GLU A 132 2.96 -12.50 8.88
C GLU A 132 1.53 -13.04 9.07
N PRO A 133 0.94 -12.96 10.28
CA PRO A 133 -0.46 -13.28 10.49
C PRO A 133 -1.41 -12.30 9.79
N THR A 134 -2.68 -12.69 9.65
CA THR A 134 -3.73 -11.85 9.06
C THR A 134 -4.37 -10.95 10.13
N GLY A 135 -4.80 -9.76 9.73
CA GLY A 135 -5.51 -8.79 10.56
C GLY A 135 -4.62 -8.08 11.58
N ASP A 136 -5.25 -7.26 12.42
CA ASP A 136 -4.62 -6.36 13.40
C ASP A 136 -3.55 -7.02 14.29
N ASP A 137 -2.35 -6.46 14.26
CA ASP A 137 -1.17 -6.93 15.00
C ASP A 137 -1.31 -6.75 16.52
N GLU A 138 -2.09 -5.76 17.00
CA GLU A 138 -2.47 -5.62 18.41
C GLU A 138 -3.26 -6.84 18.92
N SER A 139 -3.92 -7.54 18.00
CA SER A 139 -4.70 -8.73 18.30
C SER A 139 -3.88 -10.03 18.25
N TRP A 140 -2.65 -9.98 17.72
CA TRP A 140 -1.81 -11.15 17.57
C TRP A 140 -1.32 -11.66 18.92
N GLN A 141 -1.47 -12.97 19.13
CA GLN A 141 -1.00 -13.62 20.36
C GLN A 141 0.42 -14.17 20.23
N TYR A 142 0.81 -14.53 19.02
CA TYR A 142 2.10 -15.13 18.69
C TYR A 142 2.31 -15.12 17.17
N ILE A 143 3.56 -15.19 16.75
CA ILE A 143 3.94 -15.48 15.35
C ILE A 143 4.19 -16.97 15.20
N GLU A 144 3.54 -17.61 14.23
CA GLU A 144 3.80 -19.00 13.89
C GLU A 144 5.12 -19.12 13.11
N ALA A 145 5.98 -20.05 13.52
CA ALA A 145 7.21 -20.35 12.80
C ALA A 145 7.48 -21.85 12.77
N TYR A 146 8.06 -22.35 11.68
CA TYR A 146 8.40 -23.77 11.51
C TYR A 146 9.91 -23.97 11.57
N ASP A 147 10.39 -24.91 12.38
CA ASP A 147 11.81 -25.29 12.33
C ASP A 147 12.14 -26.09 11.07
N VAL A 148 13.41 -26.42 10.85
CA VAL A 148 13.88 -27.19 9.68
C VAL A 148 13.33 -28.64 9.59
N TYR A 149 12.51 -29.07 10.54
CA TYR A 149 11.81 -30.36 10.54
C TYR A 149 10.29 -30.22 10.33
N GLY A 150 9.80 -28.99 10.12
CA GLY A 150 8.38 -28.69 9.95
C GLY A 150 7.59 -28.64 11.26
N GLN A 151 8.26 -28.64 12.41
CA GLN A 151 7.59 -28.52 13.70
C GLN A 151 7.26 -27.05 13.98
N LEU A 152 6.02 -26.81 14.43
CA LEU A 152 5.51 -25.48 14.77
C LEU A 152 6.11 -24.99 16.10
N HIS A 153 6.51 -23.73 16.09
CA HIS A 153 6.93 -22.90 17.21
C HIS A 153 6.07 -21.64 17.24
N GLN A 154 5.95 -21.03 18.41
CA GLN A 154 5.25 -19.77 18.63
C GLN A 154 6.25 -18.76 19.15
N LEU A 155 6.40 -17.66 18.43
CA LEU A 155 7.31 -16.56 18.76
C LEU A 155 6.51 -15.38 19.32
N ASP A 156 7.18 -14.56 20.11
CA ASP A 156 6.59 -13.32 20.64
C ASP A 156 6.41 -12.31 19.50
N VAL A 157 5.31 -11.56 19.53
CA VAL A 157 4.96 -10.58 18.49
C VAL A 157 5.88 -9.36 18.55
N TYR A 158 6.23 -8.89 19.75
CA TYR A 158 6.92 -7.62 19.95
C TYR A 158 8.39 -7.79 20.32
N GLN A 159 8.83 -9.02 20.63
CA GLN A 159 10.22 -9.31 20.93
C GLN A 159 10.86 -10.07 19.77
N ILE A 160 11.90 -9.45 19.22
CA ILE A 160 12.76 -10.09 18.22
C ILE A 160 13.32 -11.42 18.77
N PRO A 161 13.18 -12.54 18.04
CA PRO A 161 13.67 -13.83 18.49
C PRO A 161 15.20 -13.89 18.62
N GLU A 162 15.70 -14.63 19.61
CA GLU A 162 17.14 -14.95 19.75
C GLU A 162 17.61 -16.08 18.81
N VAL A 163 16.78 -16.47 17.85
CA VAL A 163 17.10 -17.49 16.85
C VAL A 163 16.89 -16.91 15.45
N PRO A 164 17.68 -17.34 14.45
CA PRO A 164 17.47 -16.89 13.08
C PRO A 164 16.06 -17.24 12.59
N VAL A 165 15.35 -16.25 12.04
CA VAL A 165 14.03 -16.44 11.46
C VAL A 165 14.04 -15.95 10.02
N PHE A 166 13.66 -16.82 9.09
CA PHE A 166 13.33 -16.46 7.72
C PHE A 166 11.82 -16.23 7.60
N VAL A 167 11.44 -15.06 7.12
CA VAL A 167 10.06 -14.64 6.89
C VAL A 167 9.73 -14.81 5.41
N VAL A 168 8.66 -15.55 5.11
CA VAL A 168 8.08 -15.59 3.77
C VAL A 168 7.32 -14.31 3.55
N ASP A 169 7.84 -13.47 2.66
CA ASP A 169 7.43 -12.08 2.57
C ASP A 169 7.14 -11.68 1.12
N ASN A 170 6.50 -10.52 0.94
CA ASN A 170 6.46 -9.84 -0.33
C ASN A 170 7.67 -8.91 -0.44
N ASN A 171 8.19 -8.70 -1.65
CA ASN A 171 9.14 -7.64 -1.88
C ASN A 171 8.36 -6.33 -1.89
N SER A 172 8.23 -5.71 -0.73
CA SER A 172 7.28 -4.64 -0.53
C SER A 172 7.56 -3.40 -1.37
N ALA A 173 8.84 -3.06 -1.58
CA ALA A 173 9.21 -1.98 -2.50
C ALA A 173 8.75 -2.24 -3.97
N LYS A 174 8.83 -3.50 -4.45
CA LYS A 174 8.27 -3.86 -5.76
C LYS A 174 6.76 -3.87 -5.73
N GLU A 175 6.18 -4.30 -4.63
CA GLU A 175 4.74 -4.36 -4.45
C GLU A 175 4.11 -2.98 -4.50
N LEU A 176 4.53 -2.06 -3.62
CA LEU A 176 4.02 -0.70 -3.52
C LEU A 176 4.09 -0.02 -4.88
N LYS A 177 5.26 -0.10 -5.53
CA LYS A 177 5.46 0.46 -6.86
C LYS A 177 4.48 -0.10 -7.89
N ALA A 178 4.29 -1.43 -7.92
CA ALA A 178 3.37 -2.08 -8.84
C ALA A 178 1.91 -1.77 -8.50
N GLY A 179 1.59 -1.62 -7.22
CA GLY A 179 0.30 -1.24 -6.68
C GLY A 179 -0.10 0.17 -7.10
N LEU A 180 0.75 1.16 -6.86
CA LEU A 180 0.53 2.54 -7.30
C LEU A 180 0.42 2.68 -8.82
N GLN A 181 1.17 1.87 -9.58
CA GLN A 181 1.01 1.79 -11.04
C GLN A 181 -0.35 1.20 -11.44
N ALA A 182 -0.81 0.17 -10.74
CA ALA A 182 -2.14 -0.41 -10.94
C ALA A 182 -3.25 0.59 -10.61
N MET A 183 -3.13 1.31 -9.50
CA MET A 183 -4.06 2.37 -9.12
C MET A 183 -4.13 3.45 -10.19
N GLN A 184 -2.97 3.99 -10.60
CA GLN A 184 -2.90 5.02 -11.64
C GLN A 184 -3.56 4.55 -12.94
N ALA A 185 -3.30 3.32 -13.37
CA ALA A 185 -3.87 2.76 -14.59
C ALA A 185 -5.40 2.62 -14.50
N GLU A 186 -5.92 2.15 -13.36
CA GLU A 186 -7.37 2.01 -13.15
C GLU A 186 -8.05 3.37 -13.03
N MET A 187 -7.48 4.34 -12.30
CA MET A 187 -7.98 5.72 -12.25
C MET A 187 -8.07 6.35 -13.65
N ASN A 188 -7.01 6.22 -14.46
CA ASN A 188 -7.00 6.71 -15.84
C ASN A 188 -8.11 6.07 -16.70
N LYS A 189 -8.36 4.77 -16.51
CA LYS A 189 -9.42 4.02 -17.20
C LYS A 189 -10.82 4.48 -16.76
N LEU A 190 -10.98 4.88 -15.51
CA LEU A 190 -12.22 5.48 -14.99
C LEU A 190 -12.41 6.94 -15.41
N GLY A 191 -11.48 7.51 -16.17
CA GLY A 191 -11.56 8.89 -16.65
C GLY A 191 -11.02 9.92 -15.66
N GLN A 192 -10.31 9.48 -14.61
CA GLN A 192 -9.65 10.31 -13.61
C GLN A 192 -8.13 10.34 -13.91
N PRO A 193 -7.59 11.36 -14.61
CA PRO A 193 -6.16 11.39 -14.91
C PRO A 193 -5.35 11.58 -13.63
N ALA A 194 -4.57 10.58 -13.23
CA ALA A 194 -3.76 10.61 -12.01
C ALA A 194 -2.25 10.69 -12.33
N ALA A 195 -1.53 11.57 -11.63
CA ALA A 195 -0.07 11.57 -11.65
C ALA A 195 0.49 10.58 -10.62
N LEU A 196 1.63 9.96 -10.94
CA LEU A 196 2.40 9.13 -10.01
C LEU A 196 3.79 9.75 -9.84
N HIS A 197 4.09 10.17 -8.62
CA HIS A 197 5.35 10.81 -8.23
C HIS A 197 6.26 9.80 -7.53
N SER A 198 7.05 9.07 -8.32
CA SER A 198 8.01 8.10 -7.79
C SER A 198 9.29 8.74 -7.26
N TYR A 199 9.80 8.23 -6.14
CA TYR A 199 11.13 8.53 -5.62
C TYR A 199 12.18 7.64 -6.33
N ASP A 200 12.60 8.03 -7.53
CA ASP A 200 13.84 7.49 -8.10
C ASP A 200 14.62 8.66 -8.70
N GLU A 201 15.88 8.81 -8.26
CA GLU A 201 16.78 9.90 -8.65
C GLU A 201 16.93 9.99 -10.18
N ASN A 202 16.82 8.86 -10.89
CA ASN A 202 16.86 8.82 -12.35
C ASN A 202 15.55 9.29 -12.98
N THR A 203 14.40 9.05 -12.35
CA THR A 203 13.07 9.47 -12.83
C THR A 203 12.84 10.96 -12.62
N GLN A 204 13.35 11.55 -11.54
CA GLN A 204 13.35 13.01 -11.36
C GLN A 204 14.06 13.69 -12.55
N GLN A 205 15.19 13.13 -13.00
CA GLN A 205 15.90 13.62 -14.19
C GLN A 205 15.17 13.31 -15.51
N ALA A 206 14.41 12.23 -15.61
CA ALA A 206 13.68 11.85 -16.83
C ALA A 206 12.38 12.65 -17.02
N GLN A 207 11.64 12.93 -15.96
CA GLN A 207 10.48 13.85 -15.97
C GLN A 207 10.91 15.26 -16.39
N LEU A 208 12.12 15.69 -16.00
CA LEU A 208 12.74 16.93 -16.46
C LEU A 208 13.18 16.90 -17.94
N LYS A 209 13.38 15.71 -18.55
CA LYS A 209 13.83 15.55 -19.95
C LYS A 209 12.68 15.32 -20.95
N SER A 210 11.50 14.90 -20.51
CA SER A 210 10.33 14.65 -21.37
C SER A 210 9.64 15.93 -21.87
N SER A 211 10.04 17.10 -21.41
CA SER A 211 9.51 18.40 -21.83
C SER A 211 10.15 18.94 -23.12
N THR A 212 10.50 18.07 -24.07
CA THR A 212 10.99 18.49 -25.40
C THR A 212 9.84 18.68 -26.39
N ARG A 213 9.14 19.83 -26.30
CA ARG A 213 8.71 20.69 -27.43
C ARG A 213 7.63 21.68 -26.97
N SER A 214 8.04 22.87 -26.55
CA SER A 214 7.30 24.11 -26.84
C SER A 214 8.19 25.33 -26.57
N LEU A 215 8.08 26.32 -27.46
CA LEU A 215 8.60 27.67 -27.25
C LEU A 215 7.81 28.30 -26.09
N SER A 216 8.52 28.87 -25.12
CA SER A 216 8.05 29.46 -23.86
C SER A 216 7.24 28.53 -22.93
N ALA A 217 7.89 27.49 -22.38
CA ALA A 217 7.35 26.83 -21.20
C ALA A 217 7.33 27.82 -20.01
N ALA A 218 6.22 27.88 -19.27
CA ALA A 218 6.15 28.65 -18.03
C ALA A 218 6.86 27.88 -16.90
N PRO A 219 7.39 28.56 -15.86
CA PRO A 219 7.89 27.89 -14.66
C PRO A 219 6.79 27.04 -14.02
N ILE A 220 7.17 25.88 -13.48
CA ILE A 220 6.27 24.96 -12.78
C ILE A 220 6.33 25.30 -11.29
N SER A 221 5.17 25.56 -10.69
CA SER A 221 5.04 25.74 -9.24
C SER A 221 4.79 24.38 -8.58
N THR A 222 5.58 24.05 -7.57
CA THR A 222 5.47 22.79 -6.82
C THR A 222 5.65 23.00 -5.32
N THR A 223 5.27 21.99 -4.54
CA THR A 223 5.68 21.82 -3.13
C THR A 223 6.58 20.61 -3.01
N VAL A 224 7.66 20.74 -2.23
CA VAL A 224 8.61 19.66 -1.94
C VAL A 224 8.61 19.27 -0.47
N ILE A 225 8.72 17.98 -0.19
CA ILE A 225 9.07 17.47 1.14
C ILE A 225 10.57 17.63 1.34
N LYS A 226 10.97 18.44 2.32
CA LYS A 226 12.36 18.59 2.77
C LYS A 226 12.70 17.67 3.92
N LYS A 227 11.74 17.44 4.80
CA LYS A 227 11.87 16.55 5.95
C LYS A 227 10.54 15.87 6.22
N ILE A 228 10.54 14.61 6.58
CA ILE A 228 9.37 13.92 7.15
C ILE A 228 9.82 12.87 8.16
N ARG A 229 8.99 12.62 9.17
CA ARG A 229 9.14 11.55 10.15
C ARG A 229 7.76 11.03 10.57
N LEU A 230 7.70 9.76 10.95
CA LEU A 230 6.58 9.16 11.68
C LEU A 230 6.96 9.02 13.16
N SER A 231 5.97 9.05 14.04
CA SER A 231 6.18 8.84 15.48
C SER A 231 5.96 7.38 15.85
N ASP A 232 5.08 6.72 15.11
CA ASP A 232 4.75 5.31 15.16
C ASP A 232 4.61 4.80 13.71
N ASP A 233 5.24 3.67 13.42
CA ASP A 233 5.07 2.92 12.18
C ASP A 233 4.19 1.68 12.39
N GLU A 234 3.70 1.43 13.62
CA GLU A 234 2.72 0.39 13.97
C GLU A 234 3.09 -1.04 13.47
N GLU A 235 4.38 -1.28 13.20
CA GLU A 235 4.86 -2.55 12.64
C GLU A 235 5.69 -3.38 13.64
N PRO A 236 5.31 -4.64 13.93
CA PRO A 236 6.18 -5.56 14.66
C PRO A 236 7.36 -6.03 13.80
N TRP A 237 8.34 -6.68 14.43
CA TRP A 237 9.57 -7.16 13.75
C TRP A 237 9.30 -8.08 12.54
N ILE A 238 8.13 -8.71 12.49
CA ILE A 238 7.73 -9.65 11.45
C ILE A 238 7.32 -8.94 10.15
N SER A 239 6.78 -7.72 10.20
CA SER A 239 6.22 -6.99 9.04
C SER A 239 7.31 -6.40 8.15
N GLY A 240 8.36 -5.85 8.75
CA GLY A 240 9.61 -5.53 8.05
C GLY A 240 9.89 -4.04 8.01
N LYS A 241 9.56 -3.38 6.90
CA LYS A 241 9.74 -1.94 6.73
C LYS A 241 8.38 -1.37 6.40
N ALA A 242 8.08 -0.18 6.91
CA ALA A 242 6.86 0.51 6.54
C ALA A 242 6.87 0.90 5.04
N GLU A 243 5.75 0.67 4.35
CA GLU A 243 5.57 0.98 2.93
C GLU A 243 4.63 2.15 2.68
N VAL A 244 5.12 3.34 3.01
CA VAL A 244 4.29 4.55 2.95
C VAL A 244 4.19 5.13 1.54
N TYR A 245 2.98 5.57 1.20
CA TYR A 245 2.69 6.42 0.05
C TYR A 245 1.73 7.55 0.44
N ALA A 246 1.59 8.55 -0.43
CA ALA A 246 0.63 9.63 -0.22
C ALA A 246 -0.39 9.72 -1.35
N ILE A 247 -1.60 10.10 -0.97
CA ILE A 247 -2.69 10.47 -1.87
C ILE A 247 -2.92 11.97 -1.74
N VAL A 248 -2.70 12.72 -2.82
CA VAL A 248 -2.90 14.16 -2.86
C VAL A 248 -4.20 14.49 -3.57
N THR A 249 -5.14 15.08 -2.84
CA THR A 249 -6.51 15.33 -3.31
C THR A 249 -6.80 16.83 -3.47
N GLY A 250 -7.67 17.14 -4.42
CA GLY A 250 -8.20 18.49 -4.61
C GLY A 250 -9.16 18.57 -5.78
N VAL A 251 -9.26 19.74 -6.41
CA VAL A 251 -10.21 19.99 -7.51
C VAL A 251 -9.45 20.29 -8.79
N ASN A 252 -9.91 19.77 -9.92
CA ASN A 252 -9.30 20.02 -11.22
C ASN A 252 -9.38 21.51 -11.60
N PRO A 253 -8.32 22.13 -12.14
CA PRO A 253 -8.32 23.55 -12.48
C PRO A 253 -9.22 23.90 -13.66
N SER A 254 -9.55 22.93 -14.51
CA SER A 254 -10.30 23.13 -15.77
C SER A 254 -11.74 22.62 -15.72
N ARG A 255 -12.12 21.88 -14.67
CA ARG A 255 -13.42 21.21 -14.55
C ARG A 255 -13.82 21.09 -13.09
N ASP A 256 -15.12 20.95 -12.83
CA ASP A 256 -15.66 20.64 -11.51
C ASP A 256 -15.57 19.13 -11.25
N GLU A 257 -14.35 18.59 -11.34
CA GLU A 257 -14.00 17.18 -11.17
C GLU A 257 -12.92 17.07 -10.10
N PRO A 258 -12.83 15.95 -9.36
CA PRO A 258 -11.79 15.78 -8.36
C PRO A 258 -10.43 15.66 -9.07
N THR A 259 -9.34 15.87 -8.33
CA THR A 259 -7.99 15.52 -8.77
C THR A 259 -7.33 14.70 -7.68
N ILE A 260 -6.73 13.58 -8.06
CA ILE A 260 -6.09 12.61 -7.18
C ILE A 260 -4.73 12.29 -7.82
N ASP A 261 -3.66 12.55 -7.08
CA ASP A 261 -2.30 12.16 -7.45
C ASP A 261 -1.73 11.24 -6.37
N LEU A 262 -0.80 10.38 -6.79
CA LEU A 262 -0.14 9.38 -5.95
C LEU A 262 1.33 9.75 -5.80
N VAL A 263 1.87 9.60 -4.60
CA VAL A 263 3.28 9.85 -4.28
C VAL A 263 3.86 8.62 -3.61
N GLU A 264 4.85 8.00 -4.24
CA GLU A 264 5.58 6.86 -3.65
C GLU A 264 6.61 7.42 -2.65
N MET A 265 6.65 6.90 -1.41
CA MET A 265 7.57 7.37 -0.37
C MET A 265 8.42 6.21 0.19
N PRO A 266 9.20 5.51 -0.66
CA PRO A 266 9.88 4.25 -0.34
C PRO A 266 11.12 4.44 0.56
N TYR A 267 11.22 5.60 1.20
CA TYR A 267 12.26 5.92 2.16
C TYR A 267 11.69 6.00 3.57
N LEU A 268 10.38 6.08 3.76
CA LEU A 268 9.75 6.30 5.07
C LEU A 268 9.56 4.97 5.81
N ASP A 269 10.65 4.21 5.93
CA ASP A 269 10.66 2.78 6.32
C ASP A 269 10.53 2.53 7.83
N TYR A 270 10.73 3.56 8.66
CA TYR A 270 10.88 3.40 10.11
C TYR A 270 10.37 4.61 10.87
N ASP A 271 9.72 4.37 12.00
CA ASP A 271 9.35 5.36 13.00
C ASP A 271 10.57 6.12 13.56
N ASN A 272 10.29 7.26 14.21
CA ASN A 272 11.25 8.02 15.00
C ASN A 272 12.54 8.45 14.26
N LYS A 273 12.54 8.39 12.93
CA LYS A 273 13.65 8.75 12.06
C LYS A 273 13.28 9.91 11.13
N ASP A 274 14.15 10.91 11.11
CA ASP A 274 14.03 12.02 10.17
C ASP A 274 14.56 11.60 8.79
N TYR A 275 13.69 11.69 7.78
CA TYR A 275 14.03 11.51 6.38
C TYR A 275 14.11 12.84 5.65
N TYR A 276 15.05 12.97 4.70
CA TYR A 276 15.33 14.23 3.98
C TYR A 276 15.30 14.04 2.45
N PRO A 277 14.13 13.71 1.87
CA PRO A 277 14.04 13.19 0.50
C PRO A 277 14.19 14.26 -0.59
N ASN A 278 13.90 15.53 -0.30
CA ASN A 278 13.82 16.60 -1.30
C ASN A 278 12.94 16.23 -2.52
N GLN A 279 11.81 15.56 -2.26
CA GLN A 279 10.88 15.04 -3.26
C GLN A 279 9.77 16.05 -3.55
N VAL A 280 9.43 16.25 -4.83
CA VAL A 280 8.22 16.97 -5.23
C VAL A 280 6.99 16.13 -4.93
N VAL A 281 6.03 16.68 -4.20
CA VAL A 281 4.81 15.98 -3.80
C VAL A 281 3.52 16.63 -4.32
N ILE A 282 3.55 17.92 -4.64
CA ILE A 282 2.39 18.61 -5.24
C ILE A 282 2.84 19.38 -6.48
N HIS A 283 2.17 19.15 -7.60
CA HIS A 283 2.27 19.98 -8.81
C HIS A 283 1.05 20.90 -8.91
N TRP A 284 1.22 22.17 -8.55
CA TRP A 284 0.09 23.10 -8.39
C TRP A 284 -0.72 23.35 -9.66
N SER A 285 -0.15 23.10 -10.84
CA SER A 285 -0.89 23.17 -12.12
C SER A 285 -2.03 22.15 -12.22
N ARG A 286 -2.11 21.18 -11.31
CA ARG A 286 -3.16 20.15 -11.26
C ARG A 286 -4.29 20.48 -10.30
N TYR A 287 -4.18 21.53 -9.49
CA TYR A 287 -5.14 21.84 -8.42
C TYR A 287 -5.70 23.25 -8.55
N ARG A 288 -7.03 23.36 -8.56
CA ARG A 288 -7.77 24.63 -8.52
C ARG A 288 -7.54 25.30 -7.17
N TRP A 289 -7.39 26.62 -7.18
CA TRP A 289 -7.22 27.46 -5.98
C TRP A 289 -5.88 27.38 -5.24
N GLY A 290 -4.91 26.61 -5.73
CA GLY A 290 -3.62 26.49 -5.04
C GLY A 290 -3.77 25.90 -3.64
N ALA A 291 -4.72 24.97 -3.48
CA ALA A 291 -4.98 24.24 -2.25
C ALA A 291 -5.13 22.74 -2.56
N ALA A 292 -4.60 21.89 -1.69
CA ALA A 292 -4.72 20.44 -1.77
C ALA A 292 -4.59 19.82 -0.37
N ASP A 293 -5.16 18.64 -0.19
CA ASP A 293 -4.90 17.81 1.00
C ASP A 293 -3.92 16.69 0.63
N MET A 294 -3.21 16.17 1.62
CA MET A 294 -2.30 15.04 1.47
C MET A 294 -2.58 14.01 2.56
N ILE A 295 -3.03 12.83 2.16
CA ILE A 295 -3.26 11.67 3.02
C ILE A 295 -2.00 10.81 2.94
N LEU A 296 -1.46 10.38 4.08
CA LEU A 296 -0.43 9.36 4.16
C LEU A 296 -1.11 8.00 4.40
N MET A 297 -0.70 7.02 3.61
CA MET A 297 -1.21 5.65 3.65
C MET A 297 -0.02 4.71 3.74
N GLU A 298 -0.15 3.64 4.48
CA GLU A 298 0.74 2.48 4.47
C GLU A 298 0.17 1.39 3.55
N GLN A 299 1.02 0.47 3.10
CA GLN A 299 0.61 -0.71 2.34
C GLN A 299 0.31 -1.88 3.29
N ASP A 300 -0.70 -2.70 2.98
CA ASP A 300 -0.87 -4.05 3.53
C ASP A 300 -0.91 -5.16 2.44
N ASP A 301 -0.45 -6.33 2.85
CA ASP A 301 -0.75 -7.65 2.31
C ASP A 301 -2.21 -7.89 1.80
N GLY A 302 -3.26 -7.29 2.36
CA GLY A 302 -4.65 -7.46 1.92
C GLY A 302 -5.05 -6.70 0.65
N THR A 303 -4.30 -5.67 0.26
CA THR A 303 -4.77 -4.64 -0.68
C THR A 303 -4.94 -5.09 -2.12
N ASP A 304 -6.16 -4.93 -2.66
CA ASP A 304 -6.42 -4.90 -4.11
C ASP A 304 -6.38 -3.45 -4.62
N TYR A 305 -5.23 -3.08 -5.17
CA TYR A 305 -4.96 -1.73 -5.65
C TYR A 305 -5.93 -1.24 -6.74
N LYS A 306 -6.55 -2.14 -7.51
CA LYS A 306 -7.55 -1.72 -8.52
C LYS A 306 -8.88 -1.39 -7.86
N GLU A 307 -9.30 -2.16 -6.87
CA GLU A 307 -10.52 -1.88 -6.11
C GLU A 307 -10.34 -0.62 -5.26
N LEU A 308 -9.19 -0.43 -4.63
CA LEU A 308 -8.86 0.81 -3.93
C LEU A 308 -8.95 2.03 -4.87
N ALA A 309 -8.38 1.95 -6.07
CA ALA A 309 -8.49 3.04 -7.05
C ALA A 309 -9.92 3.33 -7.48
N LYS A 310 -10.76 2.30 -7.68
CA LYS A 310 -12.20 2.49 -7.98
C LYS A 310 -12.92 3.20 -6.85
N LEU A 311 -12.67 2.77 -5.62
CA LEU A 311 -13.24 3.37 -4.41
C LEU A 311 -12.86 4.84 -4.30
N LEU A 312 -11.59 5.18 -4.44
CA LEU A 312 -11.10 6.57 -4.38
C LEU A 312 -11.78 7.47 -5.42
N VAL A 313 -11.89 7.00 -6.67
CA VAL A 313 -12.55 7.75 -7.75
C VAL A 313 -14.05 7.92 -7.46
N GLN A 314 -14.73 6.84 -7.09
CA GLN A 314 -16.15 6.86 -6.80
C GLN A 314 -16.48 7.85 -5.67
N VAL A 315 -15.76 7.76 -4.56
CA VAL A 315 -15.99 8.60 -3.38
C VAL A 315 -15.73 10.07 -3.70
N ALA A 316 -14.62 10.38 -4.38
CA ALA A 316 -14.29 11.76 -4.74
C ALA A 316 -15.34 12.37 -5.69
N GLU A 317 -15.86 11.60 -6.65
CA GLU A 317 -16.95 12.04 -7.53
C GLU A 317 -18.26 12.26 -6.78
N GLU A 318 -18.62 11.37 -5.85
CA GLU A 318 -19.85 11.47 -5.07
C GLU A 318 -19.87 12.74 -4.22
N VAL A 319 -18.75 13.08 -3.56
CA VAL A 319 -18.65 14.31 -2.76
C VAL A 319 -18.88 15.56 -3.62
N LEU A 320 -18.26 15.64 -4.80
CA LEU A 320 -18.44 16.79 -5.67
C LEU A 320 -19.87 16.93 -6.20
N LYS A 321 -20.56 15.81 -6.49
CA LYS A 321 -21.97 15.81 -6.91
C LYS A 321 -22.92 16.33 -5.81
N MET A 322 -22.55 16.21 -4.54
CA MET A 322 -23.35 16.69 -3.41
C MET A 322 -23.25 18.20 -3.18
N ILE A 323 -22.37 18.89 -3.90
CA ILE A 323 -22.11 20.32 -3.71
C ILE A 323 -22.94 21.13 -4.72
N PRO A 324 -23.89 21.97 -4.25
CA PRO A 324 -24.82 22.67 -5.14
C PRO A 324 -24.16 23.67 -6.12
N ASP A 325 -23.01 24.22 -5.72
CA ASP A 325 -22.17 25.11 -6.52
C ASP A 325 -20.72 25.13 -5.96
N PRO A 326 -19.76 24.46 -6.62
CA PRO A 326 -18.35 24.45 -6.22
C PRO A 326 -17.71 25.85 -6.19
N GLU A 327 -18.22 26.81 -6.97
CA GLU A 327 -17.68 28.18 -6.97
C GLU A 327 -18.08 28.94 -5.70
N VAL A 328 -19.18 28.57 -5.06
CA VAL A 328 -19.69 29.24 -3.83
C VAL A 328 -19.02 28.69 -2.57
N GLN A 329 -18.51 27.45 -2.59
CA GLN A 329 -17.82 26.83 -1.44
C GLN A 329 -16.29 26.89 -1.48
N ALA A 330 -15.67 27.47 -2.52
CA ALA A 330 -14.21 27.66 -2.63
C ALA A 330 -13.42 26.39 -2.23
N TYR A 331 -12.22 26.53 -1.65
CA TYR A 331 -11.37 25.40 -1.23
C TYR A 331 -11.96 24.52 -0.11
N ALA A 332 -13.12 24.85 0.47
CA ALA A 332 -13.73 24.08 1.57
C ALA A 332 -14.28 22.71 1.14
N VAL A 333 -14.40 22.44 -0.16
CA VAL A 333 -14.73 21.11 -0.70
C VAL A 333 -13.58 20.11 -0.53
N ILE A 334 -12.33 20.57 -0.56
CA ILE A 334 -11.14 19.72 -0.51
C ILE A 334 -11.14 18.84 0.77
N PRO A 335 -11.30 19.40 1.98
CA PRO A 335 -11.38 18.57 3.19
C PRO A 335 -12.61 17.66 3.25
N GLN A 336 -13.69 17.96 2.52
CA GLN A 336 -14.86 17.07 2.45
C GLN A 336 -14.56 15.83 1.59
N ILE A 337 -13.86 16.01 0.47
CA ILE A 337 -13.39 14.89 -0.37
C ILE A 337 -12.48 13.99 0.46
N THR A 338 -11.49 14.59 1.11
CA THR A 338 -10.53 13.89 1.97
C THR A 338 -11.20 13.13 3.11
N GLY A 339 -12.08 13.79 3.87
CA GLY A 339 -12.80 13.14 4.97
C GLY A 339 -13.63 11.96 4.50
N LYS A 340 -14.28 12.06 3.33
CA LYS A 340 -15.07 10.97 2.77
C LYS A 340 -14.23 9.83 2.21
N ILE A 341 -13.05 10.13 1.65
CA ILE A 341 -12.08 9.11 1.28
C ILE A 341 -11.66 8.32 2.52
N ILE A 342 -11.29 9.02 3.60
CA ILE A 342 -10.92 8.38 4.87
C ILE A 342 -12.07 7.52 5.41
N GLU A 343 -13.32 8.02 5.42
CA GLU A 343 -14.50 7.24 5.86
C GLU A 343 -14.84 6.04 4.94
N ALA A 344 -14.46 6.09 3.67
CA ALA A 344 -14.82 5.07 2.70
C ALA A 344 -13.78 3.95 2.61
N ILE A 345 -12.56 4.20 3.04
CA ILE A 345 -11.57 3.16 3.31
C ILE A 345 -12.19 2.28 4.43
N PRO A 346 -12.53 1.00 4.16
CA PRO A 346 -13.45 0.25 5.01
C PRO A 346 -13.05 0.16 6.49
N ASP A 347 -14.01 0.22 7.43
CA ASP A 347 -13.82 0.09 8.89
C ASP A 347 -13.34 -1.32 9.38
N GLY A 348 -12.72 -2.11 8.51
CA GLY A 348 -11.94 -3.31 8.84
C GLY A 348 -10.64 -3.41 8.03
N VAL A 349 -10.22 -2.25 7.52
CA VAL A 349 -9.04 -1.85 6.71
C VAL A 349 -8.42 -0.58 7.37
N LEU A 350 -8.97 -0.12 8.50
CA LEU A 350 -8.51 1.02 9.30
C LEU A 350 -8.01 0.57 10.69
N VAL A 351 -7.71 -0.71 10.81
CA VAL A 351 -6.93 -1.30 11.89
C VAL A 351 -6.00 -2.30 11.21
N ASN A 352 -4.80 -1.83 10.88
CA ASN A 352 -3.70 -2.55 10.26
C ASN A 352 -4.07 -3.32 9.00
N ASP A 353 -4.50 -2.60 7.95
CA ASP A 353 -4.58 -3.15 6.59
C ASP A 353 -4.71 -2.04 5.50
N ASP A 354 -3.58 -1.48 5.04
CA ASP A 354 -3.38 -0.21 4.30
C ASP A 354 -3.67 1.01 5.18
N ASP A 355 -2.84 1.21 6.19
CA ASP A 355 -3.21 2.10 7.29
C ASP A 355 -3.23 3.57 6.89
N PHE A 356 -4.33 4.21 7.24
CA PHE A 356 -4.36 5.66 7.35
C PHE A 356 -3.30 6.07 8.39
N VAL A 357 -2.15 6.55 7.91
CA VAL A 357 -1.04 6.97 8.77
C VAL A 357 -1.35 8.34 9.38
N ASP A 358 -1.66 9.32 8.53
CA ASP A 358 -2.05 10.67 8.95
C ASP A 358 -2.55 11.50 7.77
N VAL A 359 -2.97 12.74 8.02
CA VAL A 359 -3.44 13.67 6.98
C VAL A 359 -3.01 15.11 7.23
N TYR A 360 -2.63 15.78 6.15
CA TYR A 360 -2.42 17.22 6.10
C TYR A 360 -3.55 17.89 5.34
N TYR A 361 -4.39 18.64 6.06
CA TYR A 361 -5.49 19.40 5.45
C TYR A 361 -5.04 20.75 4.93
N THR A 362 -5.45 21.05 3.70
CA THR A 362 -5.40 22.34 3.03
C THR A 362 -3.99 22.94 3.02
N LEU A 363 -3.06 22.18 2.46
CA LEU A 363 -1.76 22.70 2.06
C LEU A 363 -1.95 23.76 0.99
N LEU A 364 -1.28 24.90 1.14
CA LEU A 364 -1.42 26.05 0.25
C LEU A 364 -0.19 26.20 -0.64
N GLN A 365 -0.44 26.61 -1.88
CA GLN A 365 0.61 27.01 -2.81
C GLN A 365 1.45 28.16 -2.22
N ASP A 366 2.75 28.14 -2.53
CA ASP A 366 3.72 29.17 -2.13
C ASP A 366 3.85 29.35 -0.59
N THR A 367 3.39 28.37 0.18
CA THR A 367 3.47 28.36 1.65
C THR A 367 4.53 27.36 2.12
N SER A 368 5.39 27.80 3.04
CA SER A 368 6.35 26.93 3.73
C SER A 368 5.75 26.45 5.04
N TYR A 369 5.91 25.16 5.32
CA TYR A 369 5.49 24.51 6.56
C TYR A 369 6.75 23.92 7.20
N VAL A 370 7.07 24.29 8.44
CA VAL A 370 8.28 23.83 9.14
C VAL A 370 7.85 23.02 10.34
N ASP A 371 8.32 21.77 10.42
CA ASP A 371 7.95 20.83 11.48
C ASP A 371 6.43 20.81 11.75
N HIS A 372 5.66 20.82 10.67
CA HIS A 372 4.22 20.89 10.72
C HIS A 372 3.66 19.51 11.05
N PRO A 373 2.94 19.35 12.17
CA PRO A 373 2.29 18.09 12.49
C PRO A 373 1.09 17.88 11.57
N ALA A 374 0.83 16.63 11.20
CA ALA A 374 -0.42 16.22 10.60
C ALA A 374 -1.54 16.15 11.66
N ALA A 375 -2.76 15.82 11.23
CA ALA A 375 -3.98 15.99 12.01
C ALA A 375 -4.07 15.04 13.22
N SER A 376 -3.65 13.78 13.10
CA SER A 376 -3.57 12.83 14.22
C SER A 376 -2.31 13.08 15.07
N GLY A 377 -1.25 13.59 14.43
CA GLY A 377 0.02 13.91 15.07
C GLY A 377 1.03 12.76 14.99
N ASN A 378 0.74 11.69 14.25
CA ASN A 378 1.70 10.64 13.97
C ASN A 378 2.83 11.18 13.07
N ALA A 379 2.48 11.89 11.99
CA ALA A 379 3.44 12.42 11.04
C ALA A 379 3.82 13.89 11.31
N VAL A 380 5.09 14.23 11.08
CA VAL A 380 5.58 15.62 11.08
C VAL A 380 6.39 15.89 9.82
N VAL A 381 6.06 16.96 9.09
CA VAL A 381 6.67 17.30 7.79
C VAL A 381 7.25 18.72 7.75
N THR A 382 8.31 18.90 6.97
CA THR A 382 8.75 20.21 6.46
C THR A 382 8.53 20.27 4.96
N LEU A 383 7.70 21.22 4.52
CA LEU A 383 7.33 21.46 3.14
C LEU A 383 7.83 22.84 2.70
N GLU A 384 8.41 22.91 1.50
CA GLU A 384 8.83 24.18 0.90
C GLU A 384 8.29 24.34 -0.52
N PRO A 385 7.93 25.57 -0.94
CA PRO A 385 7.67 25.88 -2.34
C PRO A 385 8.92 25.71 -3.19
N LEU A 386 8.78 25.13 -4.38
CA LEU A 386 9.83 25.05 -5.38
C LEU A 386 9.27 25.51 -6.72
N THR A 387 9.94 26.48 -7.35
CA THR A 387 9.67 26.86 -8.73
C THR A 387 10.70 26.22 -9.65
N ILE A 388 10.26 25.31 -10.52
CA ILE A 388 11.11 24.66 -11.51
C ILE A 388 11.05 25.47 -12.80
N SER A 389 12.17 26.12 -13.13
CA SER A 389 12.30 26.85 -14.40
C SER A 389 12.48 25.89 -15.58
N PRO A 390 11.98 26.24 -16.78
CA PRO A 390 12.30 25.50 -17.99
C PRO A 390 13.80 25.39 -18.20
N THR A 391 14.23 24.26 -18.77
CA THR A 391 15.62 24.05 -19.18
C THR A 391 16.07 25.19 -20.10
N ARG A 392 17.15 25.87 -19.72
CA ARG A 392 17.75 26.90 -20.57
C ARG A 392 18.36 26.23 -21.81
N PRO A 393 18.17 26.80 -23.02
CA PRO A 393 18.68 26.22 -24.26
C PRO A 393 20.20 26.13 -24.33
#